data_AF-A0A352BFN3-F1
#
_entry.id   AF-A0A352BFN3-F1
#
_cell.length_a   1.000
_cell.length_b   1.000
_cell.length_c   1.000
_cell.angle_alpha   90.00
_cell.angle_beta   90.00
_cell.angle_gamma   90.00
#
_symmetry.space_group_name_H-M   'P 1'
#
loop_
_entity.id
_entity.type
_entity.pdbx_description
1 polymer ?
#
loop_
_entity_poly.entity_id
_entity_poly.type
_entity_poly.pdbx_seq_one_letter_code
_entity_poly.pdbx_strand_id
1 'polypeptide(L)'
;MKLIGKLISWLLGIVVGLALVFGVFVLVVNAKYKINLFEVIGSLKKLNGNVDVATIAPKAPTDDDYASAMTSANRAVANIIVYDDENKEYSLNDSAKTGMIADLKLTDAETCVLVNLMLKNGDAGVKFNAGGKDIDLKDYDFKLVQIALSNVAEKSADVNVVVSVDLTKLKNDMNNFPLNLFKNKVPQKLYVSSTVTVTKGDAPFEYTVASKSLALNNMSGKEVSQLFNVVNLVAKIGTADEFNEKLGKTFIDALIGNESNASGFAYSLKSIGASDFDFDTDGTNNYYVVRYAF
;
A
#
# COMPACT_ATOMS: atom_id res chain seq x y z
N MET A 1 4.91 4.75 -13.71
CA MET A 1 4.04 3.57 -13.45
C MET A 1 4.74 2.21 -13.33
N LYS A 2 5.91 1.93 -13.96
CA LYS A 2 6.63 0.64 -13.82
C LYS A 2 7.10 0.29 -12.38
N LEU A 3 7.26 1.28 -11.50
CA LEU A 3 7.67 1.11 -10.10
C LEU A 3 6.56 0.52 -9.21
N ILE A 4 5.32 0.97 -9.40
CA ILE A 4 4.16 0.52 -8.63
C ILE A 4 3.89 -0.97 -8.88
N GLY A 5 3.94 -1.41 -10.15
CA GLY A 5 3.80 -2.83 -10.49
C GLY A 5 4.88 -3.72 -9.85
N LYS A 6 6.15 -3.32 -9.89
CA LYS A 6 7.26 -4.08 -9.26
C LYS A 6 7.09 -4.22 -7.75
N LEU A 7 6.45 -3.25 -7.09
CA LEU A 7 6.23 -3.31 -5.66
C LEU A 7 5.06 -4.19 -5.25
N ILE A 8 3.94 -4.14 -5.98
CA ILE A 8 2.82 -5.05 -5.70
C ILE A 8 3.33 -6.50 -5.74
N SER A 9 4.28 -6.80 -6.62
CA SER A 9 4.99 -8.10 -6.68
C SER A 9 5.85 -8.41 -5.48
N TRP A 10 6.61 -7.43 -5.01
CA TRP A 10 7.42 -7.59 -3.80
C TRP A 10 6.55 -7.76 -2.54
N LEU A 11 5.49 -6.96 -2.41
CA LEU A 11 4.54 -7.02 -1.31
C LEU A 11 3.84 -8.37 -1.27
N LEU A 12 3.37 -8.85 -2.42
CA LEU A 12 2.73 -10.15 -2.54
C LEU A 12 3.70 -11.30 -2.37
N GLY A 13 4.98 -11.15 -2.76
CA GLY A 13 6.04 -12.11 -2.41
C GLY A 13 6.22 -12.26 -0.90
N ILE A 14 6.03 -11.19 -0.13
CA ILE A 14 6.04 -11.24 1.34
C ILE A 14 4.73 -11.79 1.89
N VAL A 15 3.57 -11.42 1.33
CA VAL A 15 2.26 -11.98 1.74
C VAL A 15 2.18 -13.48 1.47
N VAL A 16 2.60 -13.92 0.28
CA VAL A 16 2.73 -15.33 -0.09
C VAL A 16 3.85 -15.99 0.71
N GLY A 17 4.97 -15.30 0.95
CA GLY A 17 6.04 -15.78 1.82
C GLY A 17 5.57 -16.04 3.26
N LEU A 18 4.82 -15.11 3.84
CA LEU A 18 4.14 -15.27 5.14
C LEU A 18 3.28 -16.54 5.08
N ALA A 19 2.43 -16.67 4.06
CA ALA A 19 1.54 -17.81 3.85
C ALA A 19 2.22 -19.17 3.61
N LEU A 20 3.31 -19.22 2.85
CA LEU A 20 4.08 -20.44 2.52
C LEU A 20 5.00 -20.87 3.67
N VAL A 21 5.61 -19.89 4.36
CA VAL A 21 6.45 -20.16 5.52
C VAL A 21 5.59 -20.78 6.63
N PHE A 22 4.33 -20.35 6.84
CA PHE A 22 3.43 -20.97 7.82
C PHE A 22 3.33 -22.51 7.72
N GLY A 23 3.50 -23.10 6.53
CA GLY A 23 3.40 -24.54 6.29
C GLY A 23 4.62 -25.37 6.72
N VAL A 24 5.83 -24.85 6.52
CA VAL A 24 7.11 -25.51 6.89
C VAL A 24 7.52 -25.16 8.33
N PHE A 25 7.07 -24.01 8.81
CA PHE A 25 7.51 -23.34 10.02
C PHE A 25 7.04 -23.98 11.32
N VAL A 26 5.79 -24.45 11.43
CA VAL A 26 5.33 -25.08 12.69
C VAL A 26 6.08 -26.38 12.99
N LEU A 27 6.50 -27.12 11.95
CA LEU A 27 7.26 -28.36 12.09
C LEU A 27 8.75 -28.11 12.39
N VAL A 28 9.38 -27.14 11.71
CA VAL A 28 10.84 -26.91 11.82
C VAL A 28 11.20 -25.98 12.99
N VAL A 29 10.38 -24.98 13.31
CA VAL A 29 10.71 -23.96 14.30
C VAL A 29 10.62 -24.49 15.74
N ASN A 30 9.64 -25.37 16.03
CA ASN A 30 9.55 -26.00 17.36
C ASN A 30 10.80 -26.84 17.64
N ALA A 31 11.19 -27.66 16.66
CA ALA A 31 12.27 -28.62 16.80
C ALA A 31 13.66 -27.96 16.85
N LYS A 32 13.86 -26.85 16.12
CA LYS A 32 15.19 -26.25 15.94
C LYS A 32 15.42 -24.96 16.75
N TYR A 33 14.41 -24.12 16.94
CA TYR A 33 14.59 -22.77 17.50
C TYR A 33 13.92 -22.56 18.87
N LYS A 34 13.24 -23.58 19.43
CA LYS A 34 12.59 -23.55 20.76
C LYS A 34 11.66 -22.34 20.98
N ILE A 35 11.06 -21.82 19.90
CA ILE A 35 10.14 -20.68 19.98
C ILE A 35 8.79 -21.19 20.50
N ASN A 36 8.19 -20.45 21.44
CA ASN A 36 6.90 -20.81 22.01
C ASN A 36 5.77 -20.62 20.98
N LEU A 37 5.47 -21.70 20.26
CA LEU A 37 4.44 -21.73 19.24
C LEU A 37 3.05 -21.37 19.77
N PHE A 38 2.76 -21.53 21.07
CA PHE A 38 1.46 -21.19 21.63
C PHE A 38 1.17 -19.69 21.59
N GLU A 39 2.18 -18.83 21.78
CA GLU A 39 2.02 -17.37 21.63
C GLU A 39 1.73 -17.01 20.16
N VAL A 40 2.46 -17.63 19.23
CA VAL A 40 2.27 -17.43 17.78
C VAL A 40 0.91 -17.96 17.31
N ILE A 41 0.43 -19.09 17.85
CA ILE A 41 -0.88 -19.68 17.55
C ILE A 41 -2.03 -18.74 17.95
N GLY A 42 -1.88 -18.03 19.08
CA GLY A 42 -2.84 -17.00 19.51
C GLY A 42 -2.94 -15.86 18.50
N SER A 43 -1.81 -15.33 18.05
CA SER A 43 -1.75 -14.30 17.00
C SER A 43 -2.29 -14.81 15.65
N LEU A 44 -2.04 -16.08 15.31
CA LEU A 44 -2.58 -16.70 14.09
C LEU A 44 -4.11 -16.77 14.08
N LYS A 45 -4.75 -16.94 15.23
CA LYS A 45 -6.22 -16.89 15.32
C LYS A 45 -6.76 -15.50 15.01
N LYS A 46 -6.09 -14.45 15.49
CA LYS A 46 -6.45 -13.06 15.16
C LYS A 46 -6.24 -12.74 13.69
N LEU A 47 -5.15 -13.25 13.10
CA LEU A 47 -4.87 -13.13 11.66
C LEU A 47 -6.01 -13.73 10.82
N ASN A 48 -6.56 -14.89 11.21
CA ASN A 48 -7.64 -15.56 10.47
C ASN A 48 -9.05 -15.16 10.95
N GLY A 49 -9.17 -14.20 11.85
CA GLY A 49 -10.46 -13.69 12.32
C GLY A 49 -11.15 -12.83 11.26
N ASN A 50 -12.46 -12.63 11.42
CA ASN A 50 -13.19 -11.63 10.64
C ASN A 50 -12.55 -10.26 10.87
N VAL A 51 -12.39 -9.49 9.80
CA VAL A 51 -11.82 -8.15 9.82
C VAL A 51 -12.95 -7.15 9.64
N ASP A 52 -13.07 -6.22 10.58
CA ASP A 52 -13.93 -5.05 10.41
C ASP A 52 -13.18 -4.00 9.60
N VAL A 53 -13.51 -3.93 8.30
CA VAL A 53 -12.85 -3.03 7.35
C VAL A 53 -13.07 -1.56 7.73
N ALA A 54 -14.23 -1.21 8.28
CA ALA A 54 -14.52 0.17 8.68
C ALA A 54 -13.63 0.63 9.84
N THR A 55 -13.19 -0.30 10.70
CA THR A 55 -12.26 0.00 11.79
C THR A 55 -10.81 0.17 11.30
N ILE A 56 -10.36 -0.68 10.37
CA ILE A 56 -8.96 -0.60 9.87
C ILE A 56 -8.77 0.44 8.77
N ALA A 57 -9.84 0.80 8.05
CA ALA A 57 -9.84 1.74 6.94
C ALA A 57 -11.05 2.71 7.03
N PRO A 58 -11.13 3.55 8.09
CA PRO A 58 -12.25 4.47 8.33
C PRO A 58 -12.39 5.61 7.32
N LYS A 59 -11.36 5.85 6.50
CA LYS A 59 -11.25 6.87 5.46
C LYS A 59 -11.17 6.24 4.07
N ALA A 60 -11.63 4.99 3.91
CA ALA A 60 -11.75 4.37 2.60
C ALA A 60 -12.65 5.22 1.68
N PRO A 61 -12.30 5.38 0.39
CA PRO A 61 -13.09 6.17 -0.54
C PRO A 61 -14.41 5.48 -0.86
N THR A 62 -15.41 6.31 -1.12
CA THR A 62 -16.74 5.97 -1.65
C THR A 62 -16.80 6.26 -3.15
N ASP A 63 -17.89 5.89 -3.80
CA ASP A 63 -18.08 6.17 -5.24
C ASP A 63 -18.14 7.68 -5.53
N ASP A 64 -18.70 8.47 -4.60
CA ASP A 64 -18.79 9.93 -4.71
C ASP A 64 -17.41 10.60 -4.69
N ASP A 65 -16.44 10.00 -4.00
CA ASP A 65 -15.06 10.51 -3.92
C ASP A 65 -14.36 10.50 -5.28
N TYR A 66 -14.79 9.67 -6.25
CA TYR A 66 -14.22 9.70 -7.60
C TYR A 66 -14.60 10.96 -8.37
N ALA A 67 -15.86 11.37 -8.28
CA ALA A 67 -16.33 12.62 -8.87
C ALA A 67 -15.67 13.84 -8.19
N SER A 68 -15.52 13.79 -6.86
CA SER A 68 -14.81 14.82 -6.11
C SER A 68 -13.34 14.91 -6.51
N ALA A 69 -12.63 13.78 -6.55
CA ALA A 69 -11.23 13.73 -6.95
C ALA A 69 -11.02 14.27 -8.37
N MET A 70 -11.89 13.92 -9.31
CA MET A 70 -11.87 14.48 -10.66
C MET A 70 -12.03 16.01 -10.64
N THR A 71 -13.00 16.52 -9.88
CA THR A 71 -13.25 17.97 -9.77
C THR A 71 -12.05 18.70 -9.17
N SER A 72 -11.51 18.20 -8.05
CA SER A 72 -10.40 18.79 -7.32
C SER A 72 -9.11 18.76 -8.15
N ALA A 73 -8.78 17.62 -8.78
CA ALA A 73 -7.59 17.49 -9.62
C ALA A 73 -7.69 18.34 -10.89
N ASN A 74 -8.85 18.34 -11.57
CA ASN A 74 -9.04 19.08 -12.83
C ASN A 74 -9.07 20.61 -12.65
N ARG A 75 -9.28 21.09 -11.42
CA ARG A 75 -9.14 22.53 -11.09
C ARG A 75 -7.68 22.99 -11.19
N ALA A 76 -6.74 22.12 -10.84
CA ALA A 76 -5.31 22.42 -10.85
C ALA A 76 -4.65 22.06 -12.19
N VAL A 77 -5.02 20.90 -12.76
CA VAL A 77 -4.52 20.41 -14.05
C VAL A 77 -5.69 19.93 -14.89
N ALA A 78 -6.08 20.70 -15.90
CA ALA A 78 -7.27 20.40 -16.68
C ALA A 78 -7.22 19.01 -17.33
N ASN A 79 -8.34 18.28 -17.23
CA ASN A 79 -8.54 16.95 -17.82
C ASN A 79 -7.54 15.88 -17.37
N ILE A 80 -6.90 16.01 -16.20
CA ILE A 80 -5.98 14.99 -15.68
C ILE A 80 -6.71 13.72 -15.24
N ILE A 81 -7.92 13.85 -14.72
CA ILE A 81 -8.85 12.73 -14.50
C ILE A 81 -10.02 12.89 -15.48
N VAL A 82 -10.39 11.80 -16.14
CA VAL A 82 -11.51 11.76 -17.09
C VAL A 82 -12.50 10.68 -16.69
N TYR A 83 -13.77 10.91 -17.02
CA TYR A 83 -14.84 9.94 -16.88
C TYR A 83 -15.30 9.47 -18.25
N ASP A 84 -15.30 8.16 -18.46
CA ASP A 84 -15.84 7.50 -19.63
C ASP A 84 -17.32 7.18 -19.38
N ASP A 85 -18.20 7.89 -20.07
CA ASP A 85 -19.65 7.72 -19.94
C ASP A 85 -20.16 6.39 -20.49
N GLU A 86 -19.47 5.77 -21.45
CA GLU A 86 -19.87 4.49 -22.04
C GLU A 86 -19.55 3.35 -21.09
N ASN A 87 -18.33 3.34 -20.55
CA ASN A 87 -17.87 2.29 -19.65
C ASN A 87 -18.22 2.56 -18.18
N LYS A 88 -18.69 3.78 -17.85
CA LYS A 88 -19.00 4.24 -16.49
C LYS A 88 -17.78 4.18 -15.57
N GLU A 89 -16.61 4.55 -16.08
CA GLU A 89 -15.34 4.42 -15.38
C GLU A 89 -14.50 5.70 -15.38
N TYR A 90 -13.80 5.94 -14.27
CA TYR A 90 -12.78 6.98 -14.17
C TYR A 90 -11.40 6.44 -14.59
N SER A 91 -10.57 7.30 -15.16
CA SER A 91 -9.17 7.00 -15.50
C SER A 91 -8.29 8.25 -15.44
N LEU A 92 -6.97 8.05 -15.30
CA LEU A 92 -6.00 9.12 -15.51
C LEU A 92 -5.74 9.32 -17.00
N ASN A 93 -5.71 10.58 -17.40
CA ASN A 93 -5.33 10.98 -18.74
C ASN A 93 -3.86 11.41 -18.77
N ASP A 94 -2.98 10.47 -19.11
CA ASP A 94 -1.53 10.73 -19.21
C ASP A 94 -1.18 11.74 -20.32
N SER A 95 -2.13 12.07 -21.20
CA SER A 95 -1.97 13.09 -22.24
C SER A 95 -2.41 14.49 -21.79
N ALA A 96 -2.91 14.64 -20.56
CA ALA A 96 -3.22 15.94 -19.98
C ALA A 96 -1.92 16.75 -19.78
N LYS A 97 -1.54 17.51 -20.82
CA LYS A 97 -0.35 18.37 -20.86
C LYS A 97 -0.69 19.86 -20.71
N THR A 98 -1.91 20.18 -20.28
CA THR A 98 -2.23 21.55 -19.92
C THR A 98 -1.36 21.96 -18.74
N GLY A 99 -0.77 23.15 -18.79
CA GLY A 99 -0.04 23.70 -17.65
C GLY A 99 -0.90 23.63 -16.38
N MET A 100 -0.27 23.28 -15.27
CA MET A 100 -0.83 23.47 -13.95
C MET A 100 -1.12 24.97 -13.76
N ILE A 101 -2.24 25.31 -13.15
CA ILE A 101 -2.67 26.72 -12.99
C ILE A 101 -2.97 27.11 -11.53
N ALA A 102 -2.93 26.14 -10.63
CA ALA A 102 -3.18 26.30 -9.19
C ALA A 102 -2.62 25.10 -8.43
N ASP A 103 -2.48 25.22 -7.11
CA ASP A 103 -2.18 24.08 -6.22
C ASP A 103 -3.22 22.97 -6.41
N LEU A 104 -2.74 21.74 -6.56
CA LEU A 104 -3.59 20.54 -6.53
C LEU A 104 -3.70 20.12 -5.07
N LYS A 105 -4.91 20.14 -4.51
CA LYS A 105 -5.17 19.84 -3.10
C LYS A 105 -6.23 18.74 -3.02
N LEU A 106 -5.84 17.58 -2.48
CA LEU A 106 -6.70 16.39 -2.38
C LEU A 106 -6.85 15.97 -0.92
N THR A 107 -8.07 15.63 -0.53
CA THR A 107 -8.35 14.97 0.76
C THR A 107 -7.75 13.56 0.81
N ASP A 108 -7.81 12.92 1.98
CA ASP A 108 -7.45 11.51 2.17
C ASP A 108 -8.10 10.58 1.12
N ALA A 109 -9.43 10.67 0.99
CA ALA A 109 -10.20 9.83 0.07
C ALA A 109 -9.86 10.11 -1.40
N GLU A 110 -9.77 11.38 -1.78
CA GLU A 110 -9.40 11.78 -3.15
C GLU A 110 -7.95 11.37 -3.50
N THR A 111 -7.04 11.41 -2.53
CA THR A 111 -5.66 10.92 -2.68
C THR A 111 -5.65 9.41 -2.90
N CYS A 112 -6.48 8.67 -2.15
CA CYS A 112 -6.65 7.23 -2.36
C CYS A 112 -7.22 6.91 -3.75
N VAL A 113 -8.21 7.67 -4.22
CA VAL A 113 -8.76 7.56 -5.58
C VAL A 113 -7.68 7.77 -6.62
N LEU A 114 -6.90 8.85 -6.51
CA LEU A 114 -5.83 9.15 -7.45
C LEU A 114 -4.86 7.96 -7.59
N VAL A 115 -4.44 7.38 -6.46
CA VAL A 115 -3.54 6.21 -6.48
C VAL A 115 -4.22 4.98 -7.05
N ASN A 116 -5.50 4.74 -6.78
CA ASN A 116 -6.27 3.67 -7.41
C ASN A 116 -6.31 3.80 -8.94
N LEU A 117 -6.49 5.02 -9.47
CA LEU A 117 -6.43 5.27 -10.92
C LEU A 117 -5.02 5.02 -11.47
N MET A 118 -3.96 5.42 -10.75
CA MET A 118 -2.58 5.10 -11.13
C MET A 118 -2.31 3.59 -11.15
N LEU A 119 -2.88 2.85 -10.19
CA LEU A 119 -2.77 1.40 -10.10
C LEU A 119 -3.48 0.71 -11.28
N LYS A 120 -4.66 1.21 -11.66
CA LYS A 120 -5.44 0.69 -12.79
C LYS A 120 -4.74 0.92 -14.14
N ASN A 121 -4.09 2.08 -14.31
CA ASN A 121 -3.35 2.42 -15.52
C ASN A 121 -1.95 1.78 -15.60
N GLY A 122 -1.44 1.26 -14.49
CA GLY A 122 -0.19 0.49 -14.48
C GLY A 122 -0.39 -0.92 -15.05
N ASP A 123 0.57 -1.40 -15.84
CA ASP A 123 0.65 -2.82 -16.23
C ASP A 123 0.84 -3.69 -14.97
N ALA A 124 -0.24 -4.02 -14.28
CA ALA A 124 -0.25 -4.89 -13.11
C ALA A 124 -0.10 -6.36 -13.51
N GLY A 125 0.94 -6.70 -14.28
CA GLY A 125 1.32 -8.08 -14.60
C GLY A 125 2.72 -8.35 -14.09
N VAL A 126 2.89 -8.58 -12.80
CA VAL A 126 4.23 -8.78 -12.22
C VAL A 126 4.35 -10.12 -11.54
N LYS A 127 4.81 -11.12 -12.30
CA LYS A 127 5.04 -12.47 -11.81
C LYS A 127 6.13 -12.49 -10.73
N PHE A 128 5.84 -13.11 -9.58
CA PHE A 128 6.82 -13.36 -8.52
C PHE A 128 7.18 -14.85 -8.43
N ASN A 129 8.47 -15.18 -8.30
CA ASN A 129 8.90 -16.56 -8.12
C ASN A 129 8.97 -16.94 -6.63
N ALA A 130 8.06 -17.78 -6.15
CA ALA A 130 8.08 -18.34 -4.81
C ALA A 130 8.23 -19.87 -4.87
N GLY A 131 9.35 -20.40 -4.39
CA GLY A 131 9.57 -21.85 -4.34
C GLY A 131 9.54 -22.53 -5.72
N GLY A 132 10.02 -21.84 -6.78
CA GLY A 132 10.06 -22.37 -8.14
C GLY A 132 8.75 -22.24 -8.93
N LYS A 133 7.72 -21.57 -8.38
CA LYS A 133 6.49 -21.23 -9.09
C LYS A 133 6.39 -19.74 -9.35
N ASP A 134 6.02 -19.38 -10.58
CA ASP A 134 5.66 -18.02 -10.94
C ASP A 134 4.21 -17.74 -10.52
N ILE A 135 4.03 -16.70 -9.71
CA ILE A 135 2.76 -16.29 -9.13
C ILE A 135 2.38 -14.97 -9.78
N ASP A 136 1.28 -14.96 -10.55
CA ASP A 136 0.70 -13.74 -11.10
C ASP A 136 -0.22 -13.08 -10.06
N LEU A 137 -0.02 -11.79 -9.85
CA LEU A 137 -0.65 -11.02 -8.79
C LEU A 137 -2.09 -10.62 -9.14
N LYS A 138 -2.42 -10.60 -10.43
CA LYS A 138 -3.81 -10.45 -10.89
C LYS A 138 -4.70 -11.55 -10.30
N ASP A 139 -4.12 -12.71 -9.97
CA ASP A 139 -4.85 -13.84 -9.39
C ASP A 139 -5.22 -13.64 -7.91
N TYR A 140 -4.75 -12.58 -7.26
CA TYR A 140 -4.88 -12.35 -5.83
C TYR A 140 -5.70 -11.09 -5.47
N ASP A 141 -6.42 -10.52 -6.45
CA ASP A 141 -7.35 -9.39 -6.25
C ASP A 141 -6.78 -8.28 -5.34
N PHE A 142 -5.55 -7.84 -5.63
CA PHE A 142 -4.90 -6.78 -4.85
C PHE A 142 -5.70 -5.48 -4.95
N LYS A 143 -5.97 -4.85 -3.81
CA LYS A 143 -6.71 -3.59 -3.71
C LYS A 143 -6.04 -2.63 -2.74
N LEU A 144 -5.87 -1.37 -3.15
CA LEU A 144 -5.65 -0.27 -2.22
C LEU A 144 -7.01 0.15 -1.65
N VAL A 145 -7.13 0.07 -0.33
CA VAL A 145 -8.38 0.29 0.42
C VAL A 145 -8.43 1.70 1.00
N GLN A 146 -7.30 2.24 1.46
CA GLN A 146 -7.23 3.57 2.06
C GLN A 146 -5.85 4.19 1.90
N ILE A 147 -5.84 5.51 1.73
CA ILE A 147 -4.74 6.39 2.12
C ILE A 147 -5.32 7.42 3.08
N ALA A 148 -4.72 7.60 4.25
CA ALA A 148 -5.16 8.57 5.24
C ALA A 148 -3.97 9.31 5.85
N LEU A 149 -4.08 10.63 5.93
CA LEU A 149 -3.08 11.49 6.53
C LEU A 149 -3.44 11.73 8.00
N SER A 150 -2.43 11.83 8.86
CA SER A 150 -2.58 12.20 10.26
C SER A 150 -1.33 12.89 10.80
N ASN A 151 -1.43 13.55 11.95
CA ASN A 151 -0.31 14.25 12.59
C ASN A 151 0.43 15.19 11.61
N VAL A 152 -0.33 15.91 10.79
CA VAL A 152 0.22 16.90 9.84
C VAL A 152 0.88 18.01 10.64
N ALA A 153 2.16 18.24 10.38
CA ALA A 153 3.00 19.24 11.00
C ALA A 153 3.90 19.90 9.93
N GLU A 154 4.66 20.90 10.34
CA GLU A 154 5.62 21.54 9.43
C GLU A 154 6.56 20.49 8.82
N LYS A 155 6.59 20.43 7.47
CA LYS A 155 7.38 19.49 6.67
C LYS A 155 7.13 18.01 6.95
N SER A 156 6.06 17.62 7.65
CA SER A 156 5.85 16.19 7.95
C SER A 156 4.38 15.79 8.12
N ALA A 157 4.09 14.54 7.78
CA ALA A 157 2.81 13.91 8.06
C ALA A 157 3.00 12.41 8.23
N ASP A 158 2.13 11.80 9.03
CA ASP A 158 1.96 10.36 8.99
C ASP A 158 0.99 10.00 7.86
N VAL A 159 1.39 9.01 7.06
CA VAL A 159 0.57 8.47 5.97
C VAL A 159 0.27 7.02 6.28
N ASN A 160 -1.00 6.72 6.49
CA ASN A 160 -1.50 5.36 6.62
C ASN A 160 -2.00 4.85 5.26
N VAL A 161 -1.52 3.68 4.86
CA VAL A 161 -1.95 2.97 3.66
C VAL A 161 -2.52 1.62 4.07
N VAL A 162 -3.74 1.32 3.62
CA VAL A 162 -4.36 0.01 3.81
C VAL A 162 -4.51 -0.67 2.47
N VAL A 163 -3.97 -1.88 2.35
CA VAL A 163 -4.15 -2.72 1.17
C VAL A 163 -4.79 -4.04 1.56
N SER A 164 -5.44 -4.70 0.60
CA SER A 164 -5.99 -6.04 0.77
C SER A 164 -5.59 -6.97 -0.36
N VAL A 165 -5.49 -8.26 -0.04
CA VAL A 165 -5.12 -9.35 -0.95
C VAL A 165 -6.02 -10.55 -0.69
N ASP A 166 -6.61 -11.11 -1.73
CA ASP A 166 -7.34 -12.38 -1.67
C ASP A 166 -6.37 -13.58 -1.78
N LEU A 167 -6.32 -14.38 -0.72
CA LEU A 167 -5.46 -15.56 -0.60
C LEU A 167 -6.21 -16.86 -0.84
N THR A 168 -7.44 -16.83 -1.36
CA THR A 168 -8.26 -18.01 -1.65
C THR A 168 -7.53 -18.98 -2.56
N LYS A 169 -6.91 -18.49 -3.64
CA LYS A 169 -6.12 -19.31 -4.57
C LYS A 169 -4.98 -20.04 -3.85
N LEU A 170 -4.22 -19.31 -3.04
CA LEU A 170 -3.13 -19.90 -2.24
C LEU A 170 -3.64 -20.93 -1.22
N LYS A 171 -4.73 -20.64 -0.50
CA LYS A 171 -5.35 -21.61 0.41
C LYS A 171 -5.80 -22.87 -0.31
N ASN A 172 -6.30 -22.74 -1.53
CA ASN A 172 -6.70 -23.88 -2.35
C ASN A 172 -5.51 -24.71 -2.81
N ASP A 173 -4.34 -24.10 -3.04
CA ASP A 173 -3.12 -24.81 -3.41
C ASP A 173 -2.45 -25.56 -2.24
N MET A 174 -2.87 -25.30 -0.99
CA MET A 174 -2.36 -25.94 0.23
C MET A 174 -2.98 -27.33 0.52
N ASN A 175 -3.37 -28.11 -0.49
CA ASN A 175 -4.07 -29.39 -0.27
C ASN A 175 -3.13 -30.56 0.10
N ASN A 176 -1.83 -30.43 -0.15
CA ASN A 176 -0.85 -31.50 0.10
C ASN A 176 -0.18 -31.35 1.46
N PHE A 177 0.19 -32.48 2.09
CA PHE A 177 1.00 -32.48 3.32
C PHE A 177 2.41 -31.92 3.04
N PRO A 178 2.99 -31.10 3.93
CA PRO A 178 2.46 -30.67 5.23
C PRO A 178 1.58 -29.41 5.18
N LEU A 179 1.41 -28.78 4.02
CA LEU A 179 0.69 -27.50 3.87
C LEU A 179 -0.79 -27.58 4.30
N ASN A 180 -1.43 -28.72 4.09
CA ASN A 180 -2.83 -28.95 4.47
C ASN A 180 -3.12 -28.77 5.96
N LEU A 181 -2.15 -29.00 6.84
CA LEU A 181 -2.29 -28.79 8.29
C LEU A 181 -2.48 -27.31 8.65
N PHE A 182 -2.05 -26.40 7.78
CA PHE A 182 -2.00 -24.96 8.03
C PHE A 182 -2.96 -24.17 7.14
N LYS A 183 -3.64 -24.82 6.20
CA LYS A 183 -4.68 -24.22 5.35
C LYS A 183 -5.71 -23.42 6.15
N ASN A 184 -6.09 -23.92 7.33
CA ASN A 184 -7.05 -23.27 8.24
C ASN A 184 -6.44 -22.15 9.11
N LYS A 185 -5.16 -21.81 8.93
CA LYS A 185 -4.45 -20.73 9.63
C LYS A 185 -4.12 -19.56 8.72
N VAL A 186 -4.13 -19.77 7.41
CA VAL A 186 -3.99 -18.70 6.42
C VAL A 186 -5.35 -17.99 6.27
N PRO A 187 -5.41 -16.65 6.38
CA PRO A 187 -6.66 -15.92 6.19
C PRO A 187 -7.11 -16.00 4.74
N GLN A 188 -8.43 -15.95 4.51
CA GLN A 188 -8.94 -15.87 3.13
C GLN A 188 -8.56 -14.53 2.47
N LYS A 189 -8.62 -13.44 3.23
CA LYS A 189 -8.16 -12.12 2.80
C LYS A 189 -7.18 -11.56 3.81
N LEU A 190 -6.06 -11.03 3.34
CA LEU A 190 -5.10 -10.34 4.19
C LEU A 190 -5.20 -8.84 3.94
N TYR A 191 -5.45 -8.10 5.01
CA TYR A 191 -5.34 -6.66 5.09
C TYR A 191 -4.00 -6.30 5.73
N VAL A 192 -3.31 -5.34 5.13
CA VAL A 192 -2.06 -4.78 5.64
C VAL A 192 -2.29 -3.30 5.82
N SER A 193 -2.20 -2.81 7.05
CA SER A 193 -2.27 -1.38 7.38
C SER A 193 -0.88 -0.91 7.78
N SER A 194 -0.31 -0.04 6.95
CA SER A 194 1.07 0.46 7.04
C SER A 194 1.03 1.95 7.29
N THR A 195 1.56 2.39 8.43
CA THR A 195 1.72 3.80 8.74
C THR A 195 3.19 4.14 8.71
N VAL A 196 3.55 5.14 7.90
CA VAL A 196 4.90 5.70 7.82
C VAL A 196 4.85 7.20 8.09
N THR A 197 5.93 7.75 8.62
CA THR A 197 6.13 9.19 8.70
C THR A 197 6.89 9.64 7.46
N VAL A 198 6.33 10.61 6.75
CA VAL A 198 6.97 11.28 5.61
C VAL A 198 7.50 12.61 6.10
N THR A 199 8.77 12.88 5.84
CA THR A 199 9.42 14.15 6.18
C THR A 199 9.97 14.75 4.90
N LYS A 200 9.56 15.98 4.61
CA LYS A 200 10.02 16.78 3.48
C LYS A 200 11.44 17.29 3.74
N GLY A 201 12.28 17.20 2.72
CA GLY A 201 13.62 17.74 2.71
C GLY A 201 13.67 19.25 2.46
N ASP A 202 14.86 19.77 2.19
CA ASP A 202 15.06 21.19 1.94
C ASP A 202 15.03 21.51 0.43
N ALA A 203 15.33 20.54 -0.43
CA ALA A 203 15.17 20.68 -1.87
C ALA A 203 13.77 20.27 -2.35
N PRO A 204 13.28 20.83 -3.48
CA PRO A 204 12.00 20.44 -4.05
C PRO A 204 11.92 18.94 -4.34
N PHE A 205 10.81 18.31 -3.94
CA PHE A 205 10.55 16.87 -4.09
C PHE A 205 11.53 15.96 -3.33
N GLU A 206 12.30 16.51 -2.39
CA GLU A 206 13.11 15.72 -1.47
C GLU A 206 12.25 15.26 -0.29
N TYR A 207 12.36 13.98 0.08
CA TYR A 207 11.66 13.43 1.23
C TYR A 207 12.33 12.16 1.76
N THR A 208 12.11 11.89 3.04
CA THR A 208 12.42 10.63 3.71
C THR A 208 11.15 9.96 4.20
N VAL A 209 11.18 8.64 4.29
CA VAL A 209 10.07 7.83 4.80
C VAL A 209 10.62 6.95 5.93
N ALA A 210 9.96 6.96 7.08
CA ALA A 210 10.33 6.15 8.23
C ALA A 210 9.15 5.29 8.71
N SER A 211 9.43 4.05 9.13
CA SER A 211 8.43 3.18 9.74
C SER A 211 7.81 3.82 10.99
N LYS A 212 6.49 3.71 11.14
CA LYS A 212 5.78 4.10 12.37
C LYS A 212 4.97 2.96 12.99
N SER A 213 4.09 2.34 12.22
CA SER A 213 3.33 1.18 12.70
C SER A 213 2.86 0.28 11.57
N LEU A 214 2.72 -1.01 11.89
CA LEU A 214 2.24 -2.04 10.98
C LEU A 214 1.18 -2.91 11.67
N ALA A 215 0.09 -3.16 10.97
CA ALA A 215 -0.95 -4.09 11.38
C ALA A 215 -1.30 -5.07 10.25
N LEU A 216 -1.64 -6.30 10.63
CA LEU A 216 -2.04 -7.37 9.72
C LEU A 216 -3.38 -7.94 10.19
N ASN A 217 -4.46 -7.72 9.45
CA ASN A 217 -5.82 -8.01 9.91
C ASN A 217 -6.03 -7.46 11.34
N ASN A 218 -6.32 -8.34 12.31
CA ASN A 218 -6.54 -7.98 13.70
C ASN A 218 -5.27 -8.02 14.58
N MET A 219 -4.08 -8.18 13.98
CA MET A 219 -2.79 -8.17 14.68
C MET A 219 -2.14 -6.80 14.58
N SER A 220 -1.50 -6.35 15.67
CA SER A 220 -0.71 -5.12 15.69
C SER A 220 0.45 -5.21 16.68
N GLY A 221 1.38 -4.25 16.60
CA GLY A 221 2.48 -4.08 17.55
C GLY A 221 3.30 -5.35 17.74
N LYS A 222 3.45 -5.80 18.99
CA LYS A 222 4.29 -6.95 19.35
C LYS A 222 3.91 -8.24 18.60
N GLU A 223 2.62 -8.46 18.32
CA GLU A 223 2.15 -9.65 17.61
C GLU A 223 2.70 -9.71 16.18
N VAL A 224 2.71 -8.55 15.50
CA VAL A 224 3.27 -8.41 14.15
C VAL A 224 4.78 -8.55 14.18
N SER A 225 5.46 -7.90 15.12
CA SER A 225 6.93 -8.02 15.27
C SER A 225 7.36 -9.46 15.54
N GLN A 226 6.64 -10.19 16.41
CA GLN A 226 6.90 -11.60 16.67
C GLN A 226 6.71 -12.43 15.40
N LEU A 227 5.61 -12.23 14.65
CA LEU A 227 5.39 -12.94 13.39
C LEU A 227 6.55 -12.72 12.40
N PHE A 228 6.94 -11.47 12.17
CA PHE A 228 8.04 -11.13 11.27
C PHE A 228 9.36 -11.74 11.71
N ASN A 229 9.69 -11.69 13.01
CA ASN A 229 10.91 -12.28 13.53
C ASN A 229 11.01 -13.76 13.19
N VAL A 230 9.92 -14.51 13.38
CA VAL A 230 9.97 -15.95 13.09
C VAL A 230 9.98 -16.21 11.57
N VAL A 231 9.23 -15.45 10.77
CA VAL A 231 9.20 -15.64 9.31
C VAL A 231 10.58 -15.31 8.70
N ASN A 232 11.24 -14.29 9.25
CA ASN A 232 12.59 -13.89 8.86
C ASN A 232 13.64 -14.98 9.10
N LEU A 233 13.50 -15.82 10.14
CA LEU A 233 14.40 -16.96 10.38
C LEU A 233 14.45 -17.96 9.23
N VAL A 234 13.36 -18.04 8.45
CA VAL A 234 13.21 -19.02 7.36
C VAL A 234 13.37 -18.36 5.99
N ALA A 235 12.66 -17.26 5.76
CA ALA A 235 12.56 -16.63 4.45
C ALA A 235 13.43 -15.37 4.28
N LYS A 236 14.12 -14.92 5.34
CA LYS A 236 15.02 -13.76 5.30
C LYS A 236 14.34 -12.50 4.73
N ILE A 237 13.09 -12.28 5.12
CA ILE A 237 12.23 -11.20 4.59
C ILE A 237 12.48 -9.83 5.24
N GLY A 238 13.28 -9.78 6.30
CA GLY A 238 13.53 -8.57 7.09
C GLY A 238 12.63 -8.44 8.32
N THR A 239 12.69 -7.27 8.97
CA THR A 239 11.88 -6.94 10.14
C THR A 239 10.51 -6.37 9.76
N ALA A 240 9.60 -6.26 10.74
CA ALA A 240 8.31 -5.59 10.53
C ALA A 240 8.48 -4.12 10.12
N ASP A 241 9.47 -3.41 10.69
CA ASP A 241 9.75 -2.01 10.37
C ASP A 241 10.31 -1.85 8.96
N GLU A 242 11.26 -2.71 8.56
CA GLU A 242 11.79 -2.70 7.20
C GLU A 242 10.69 -3.00 6.16
N PHE A 243 9.75 -3.89 6.49
CA PHE A 243 8.61 -4.16 5.63
C PHE A 243 7.66 -2.95 5.56
N ASN A 244 7.33 -2.37 6.71
CA ASN A 244 6.44 -1.23 6.80
C ASN A 244 6.98 -0.01 6.04
N GLU A 245 8.26 0.30 6.23
CA GLU A 245 8.93 1.40 5.54
C GLU A 245 8.91 1.20 4.03
N LYS A 246 9.28 0.00 3.53
CA LYS A 246 9.26 -0.28 2.08
C LYS A 246 7.86 -0.24 1.48
N LEU A 247 6.87 -0.79 2.19
CA LEU A 247 5.47 -0.74 1.76
C LEU A 247 5.01 0.72 1.66
N GLY A 248 5.07 1.47 2.77
CA GLY A 248 4.66 2.87 2.81
C GLY A 248 5.44 3.72 1.82
N LYS A 249 6.77 3.61 1.78
CA LYS A 249 7.64 4.35 0.85
C LYS A 249 7.21 4.22 -0.59
N THR A 250 6.61 3.12 -0.98
CA THR A 250 6.21 2.96 -2.38
C THR A 250 4.99 3.77 -2.75
N PHE A 251 4.00 3.78 -1.88
CA PHE A 251 2.85 4.65 -2.08
C PHE A 251 3.27 6.12 -2.05
N ILE A 252 4.24 6.46 -1.20
CA ILE A 252 4.85 7.79 -1.17
C ILE A 252 5.66 8.09 -2.45
N ASP A 253 6.45 7.15 -2.95
CA ASP A 253 7.20 7.29 -4.21
C ASP A 253 6.27 7.41 -5.42
N ALA A 254 5.11 6.76 -5.37
CA ALA A 254 4.07 6.86 -6.39
C ALA A 254 3.36 8.22 -6.34
N LEU A 255 3.07 8.73 -5.14
CA LEU A 255 2.42 10.04 -4.95
C LEU A 255 3.36 11.19 -5.28
N ILE A 256 4.56 11.19 -4.70
CA ILE A 256 5.49 12.31 -4.74
C ILE A 256 6.47 12.13 -5.91
N GLY A 257 7.33 11.12 -5.81
CA GLY A 257 8.43 10.91 -6.75
C GLY A 257 9.56 11.93 -6.61
N ASN A 258 10.67 11.66 -7.26
CA ASN A 258 11.84 12.54 -7.28
C ASN A 258 12.66 12.25 -8.54
N GLU A 259 13.86 12.82 -8.68
CA GLU A 259 14.70 12.60 -9.85
C GLU A 259 15.03 11.11 -10.10
N SER A 260 15.27 10.33 -9.04
CA SER A 260 15.50 8.88 -9.14
C SER A 260 14.22 8.09 -9.42
N ASN A 261 13.07 8.65 -9.07
CA ASN A 261 11.73 8.07 -9.22
C ASN A 261 10.82 9.00 -10.02
N ALA A 262 11.24 9.37 -11.23
CA ALA A 262 10.58 10.43 -12.02
C ALA A 262 9.12 10.12 -12.42
N SER A 263 8.64 8.90 -12.17
CA SER A 263 7.26 8.50 -12.44
C SER A 263 6.28 8.70 -11.28
N GLY A 264 6.72 9.29 -10.16
CA GLY A 264 5.80 9.72 -9.10
C GLY A 264 4.95 10.91 -9.56
N PHE A 265 3.71 10.97 -9.10
CA PHE A 265 2.69 11.85 -9.66
C PHE A 265 3.08 13.33 -9.56
N ALA A 266 3.38 13.83 -8.36
CA ALA A 266 3.74 15.25 -8.19
C ALA A 266 4.98 15.64 -8.99
N TYR A 267 6.03 14.81 -8.95
CA TYR A 267 7.26 15.07 -9.70
C TYR A 267 7.02 15.05 -11.22
N SER A 268 6.11 14.20 -11.71
CA SER A 268 5.78 14.15 -13.14
C SER A 268 5.13 15.45 -13.64
N LEU A 269 4.42 16.16 -12.75
CA LEU A 269 3.81 17.46 -13.03
C LEU A 269 4.83 18.62 -13.02
N LYS A 270 6.09 18.39 -12.63
CA LYS A 270 7.13 19.43 -12.61
C LYS A 270 7.31 20.09 -13.98
N SER A 271 7.23 19.30 -15.05
CA SER A 271 7.36 19.79 -16.43
C SER A 271 6.23 20.72 -16.88
N ILE A 272 5.12 20.74 -16.16
CA ILE A 272 3.93 21.53 -16.48
C ILE A 272 3.58 22.54 -15.38
N GLY A 273 4.46 22.80 -14.41
CA GLY A 273 4.31 23.88 -13.43
C GLY A 273 4.27 23.48 -11.96
N ALA A 274 4.37 22.19 -11.61
CA ALA A 274 4.51 21.80 -10.21
C ALA A 274 5.88 22.22 -9.66
N SER A 275 5.88 22.90 -8.51
CA SER A 275 7.09 23.36 -7.81
C SER A 275 7.56 22.37 -6.76
N ASP A 276 6.64 21.75 -6.01
CA ASP A 276 6.94 20.85 -4.91
C ASP A 276 5.69 20.08 -4.45
N PHE A 277 5.81 19.26 -3.40
CA PHE A 277 4.70 18.67 -2.66
C PHE A 277 4.58 19.24 -1.23
N ASP A 278 3.43 19.04 -0.59
CA ASP A 278 3.21 19.41 0.80
C ASP A 278 2.09 18.59 1.46
N PHE A 279 1.96 18.73 2.78
CA PHE A 279 0.82 18.25 3.55
C PHE A 279 0.19 19.42 4.30
N ASP A 280 -1.12 19.64 4.08
CA ASP A 280 -1.88 20.71 4.72
C ASP A 280 -2.96 20.12 5.64
N THR A 281 -3.42 20.92 6.59
CA THR A 281 -4.64 20.64 7.37
C THR A 281 -5.46 21.91 7.52
N ASP A 282 -6.79 21.79 7.49
CA ASP A 282 -7.71 22.87 7.88
C ASP A 282 -8.25 22.69 9.32
N GLY A 283 -7.68 21.74 10.06
CA GLY A 283 -8.10 21.33 11.40
C GLY A 283 -9.11 20.17 11.41
N THR A 284 -9.95 20.03 10.38
CA THR A 284 -10.93 18.93 10.28
C THR A 284 -10.49 17.89 9.26
N ASN A 285 -9.86 18.35 8.17
CA ASN A 285 -9.42 17.56 7.04
C ASN A 285 -7.92 17.73 6.84
N ASN A 286 -7.29 16.65 6.41
CA ASN A 286 -5.91 16.64 5.98
C ASN A 286 -5.87 16.55 4.45
N TYR A 287 -4.81 17.12 3.90
CA TYR A 287 -4.67 17.25 2.46
C TYR A 287 -3.27 16.90 2.00
N TYR A 288 -3.23 16.12 0.92
CA TYR A 288 -2.05 16.03 0.08
C TYR A 288 -2.07 17.19 -0.92
N VAL A 289 -0.93 17.88 -1.06
CA VAL A 289 -0.81 19.06 -1.91
C VAL A 289 0.33 18.90 -2.89
N VAL A 290 0.09 19.23 -4.16
CA VAL A 290 1.13 19.55 -5.13
C VAL A 290 1.10 21.05 -5.36
N ARG A 291 2.22 21.71 -5.06
CA ARG A 291 2.35 23.17 -5.12
C ARG A 291 2.60 23.60 -6.56
N TYR A 292 1.97 24.70 -6.98
CA TYR A 292 2.19 25.34 -8.26
C TYR A 292 3.31 26.40 -8.16
N ALA A 293 4.18 26.50 -9.18
CA ALA A 293 5.13 27.60 -9.34
C ALA A 293 4.53 28.68 -10.24
N PHE A 294 4.45 29.91 -9.73
CA PHE A 294 4.05 31.09 -10.48
C PHE A 294 4.99 31.41 -11.65
#